data_AF-A0AAT9TJV5-F1
#
_entry.id   AF-A0AAT9TJV5-F1
#
_cell.length_a   1.000
_cell.length_b   1.000
_cell.length_c   1.000
_cell.angle_alpha   90.00
_cell.angle_beta   90.00
_cell.angle_gamma   90.00
#
_symmetry.space_group_name_H-M   'P 1'
#
loop_
_entity.id
_entity.type
_entity.pdbx_description
1 polymer ?
#
loop_
_entity_poly.entity_id
_entity_poly.type
_entity_poly.pdbx_seq_one_letter_code
_entity_poly.pdbx_strand_id
1 'polypeptide(L)'
;MSGQDHPRTDRLSILIEQFDQAREMAQVRLKGLGDEEYLWEPAPGSWSIRRREDAVTPRAYGPGAWVIEKGAPEIPASEYAEVARQAADGMSVAKIAEDWSVSVERVEEVLAFTGEPEPDVVPITTIAWRLAHLHSCFAGQWEWTFGERRQDPHLLVDFTPSASLALDRFWETIDRHRASLGNVTEEQLDSVGFSRYPYGSDPDDAYISVVAGANLEFIHHMAEIALLRDLWRARRPA
;
A
#
# COMPACT_ATOMS: atom_id res chain seq x y z
N MET A 1 -11.43 -38.17 -17.98
CA MET A 1 -12.59 -37.34 -17.55
C MET A 1 -12.03 -36.14 -16.82
N SER A 2 -11.68 -35.06 -17.54
CA SER A 2 -11.30 -33.80 -16.90
C SER A 2 -12.58 -33.08 -16.52
N GLY A 3 -12.87 -32.96 -15.24
CA GLY A 3 -13.88 -32.02 -14.77
C GLY A 3 -13.46 -30.64 -15.25
N GLN A 4 -14.30 -30.00 -16.06
CA GLN A 4 -14.15 -28.57 -16.28
C GLN A 4 -14.55 -27.90 -14.97
N ASP A 5 -13.56 -27.50 -14.18
CA ASP A 5 -13.76 -26.54 -13.10
C ASP A 5 -14.40 -25.32 -13.73
N HIS A 6 -15.69 -25.10 -13.42
CA HIS A 6 -16.31 -23.83 -13.75
C HIS A 6 -15.56 -22.74 -12.99
N PRO A 7 -15.23 -21.60 -13.64
CA PRO A 7 -14.61 -20.50 -12.94
C PRO A 7 -15.49 -20.12 -11.74
N ARG A 8 -14.89 -20.06 -10.55
CA ARG A 8 -15.60 -19.64 -9.35
C ARG A 8 -15.92 -18.15 -9.48
N THR A 9 -17.20 -17.81 -9.50
CA THR A 9 -17.67 -16.43 -9.66
C THR A 9 -18.16 -15.82 -8.35
N ASP A 10 -17.81 -16.41 -7.20
CA ASP A 10 -18.10 -15.80 -5.91
C ASP A 10 -17.20 -14.57 -5.66
N ARG A 11 -17.63 -13.75 -4.70
CA ARG A 11 -17.05 -12.43 -4.42
C ARG A 11 -15.54 -12.50 -4.18
N LEU A 12 -15.12 -13.46 -3.36
CA LEU A 12 -13.71 -13.66 -3.01
C LEU A 12 -12.90 -14.20 -4.18
N SER A 13 -13.46 -15.15 -4.95
CA SER A 13 -12.76 -15.74 -6.08
C SER A 13 -12.40 -14.72 -7.15
N ILE A 14 -13.27 -13.73 -7.40
CA ILE A 14 -12.99 -12.63 -8.34
C ILE A 14 -11.82 -11.76 -7.85
N LEU A 15 -11.81 -11.41 -6.56
CA LEU A 15 -10.72 -10.62 -5.97
C LEU A 15 -9.40 -11.39 -5.94
N ILE A 16 -9.45 -12.69 -5.65
CA ILE A 16 -8.28 -13.58 -5.70
C ILE A 16 -7.74 -13.66 -7.12
N GLU A 17 -8.60 -13.86 -8.12
CA GLU A 17 -8.17 -13.97 -9.52
C GLU A 17 -7.52 -12.67 -10.00
N GLN A 18 -8.11 -11.52 -9.66
CA GLN A 18 -7.52 -10.21 -9.96
C GLN A 18 -6.14 -10.05 -9.32
N PHE A 19 -6.00 -10.43 -8.06
CA PHE A 19 -4.72 -10.37 -7.34
C PHE A 19 -3.67 -11.29 -7.97
N ASP A 20 -4.05 -12.53 -8.31
CA ASP A 20 -3.16 -13.52 -8.90
C ASP A 20 -2.66 -13.04 -10.28
N GLN A 21 -3.54 -12.48 -11.13
CA GLN A 21 -3.14 -11.88 -12.40
C GLN A 21 -2.14 -10.73 -12.22
N ALA A 22 -2.43 -9.81 -11.29
CA ALA A 22 -1.53 -8.69 -11.00
C ALA A 22 -0.17 -9.17 -10.47
N ARG A 23 -0.17 -10.19 -9.59
CA ARG A 23 1.03 -10.81 -9.03
C ARG A 23 1.88 -11.46 -10.13
N GLU A 24 1.28 -12.20 -11.05
CA GLU A 24 2.01 -12.82 -12.18
C GLU A 24 2.68 -11.77 -13.09
N MET A 25 1.97 -10.69 -13.41
CA MET A 25 2.53 -9.57 -14.16
C MET A 25 3.70 -8.92 -13.43
N ALA A 26 3.53 -8.65 -12.14
CA ALA A 26 4.55 -8.06 -11.28
C ALA A 26 5.81 -8.94 -11.19
N GLN A 27 5.65 -10.26 -11.03
CA GLN A 27 6.77 -11.21 -11.02
C GLN A 27 7.61 -11.12 -12.29
N VAL A 28 6.99 -11.03 -13.46
CA VAL A 28 7.71 -10.86 -14.72
C VAL A 28 8.41 -9.50 -14.78
N ARG A 29 7.71 -8.42 -14.44
CA ARG A 29 8.25 -7.04 -14.49
C ARG A 29 9.38 -6.81 -13.49
N LEU A 30 9.43 -7.54 -12.38
CA LEU A 30 10.46 -7.42 -11.34
C LEU A 30 11.72 -8.26 -11.61
N LYS A 31 11.72 -9.17 -12.60
CA LYS A 31 12.92 -9.96 -12.96
C LYS A 31 14.12 -9.06 -13.26
N GLY A 32 15.27 -9.44 -12.72
CA GLY A 32 16.54 -8.74 -12.93
C GLY A 32 16.60 -7.32 -12.37
N LEU A 33 15.76 -6.96 -11.39
CA LEU A 33 15.89 -5.69 -10.68
C LEU A 33 17.24 -5.65 -9.93
N GLY A 34 18.10 -4.71 -10.31
CA GLY A 34 19.38 -4.47 -9.64
C GLY A 34 19.32 -3.31 -8.67
N ASP A 35 20.26 -3.25 -7.72
CA ASP A 35 20.30 -2.23 -6.67
C ASP A 35 20.37 -0.79 -7.21
N GLU A 36 21.09 -0.57 -8.32
CA GLU A 36 21.17 0.75 -8.97
C GLU A 36 19.80 1.22 -9.49
N GLU A 37 19.02 0.31 -10.08
CA GLU A 37 17.67 0.60 -10.59
C GLU A 37 16.67 0.76 -9.45
N TYR A 38 16.77 -0.11 -8.45
CA TYR A 38 15.94 -0.11 -7.25
C TYR A 38 16.01 1.23 -6.51
N LEU A 39 17.21 1.78 -6.34
CA LEU A 39 17.46 3.05 -5.65
C LEU A 39 17.42 4.27 -6.57
N TRP A 40 17.09 4.10 -7.85
CA TRP A 40 17.11 5.20 -8.81
C TRP A 40 16.11 6.30 -8.48
N GLU A 41 16.60 7.53 -8.45
CA GLU A 41 15.78 8.74 -8.34
C GLU A 41 15.45 9.28 -9.74
N PRO A 42 14.18 9.19 -10.19
CA PRO A 42 13.77 9.65 -11.52
C PRO A 42 13.77 11.18 -11.65
N ALA A 43 13.65 11.91 -10.54
CA ALA A 43 13.67 13.37 -10.50
C ALA A 43 14.30 13.90 -9.20
N PRO A 44 14.83 15.14 -9.20
CA PRO A 44 15.27 15.79 -7.97
C PRO A 44 14.16 15.82 -6.91
N GLY A 45 14.52 15.57 -5.66
CA GLY A 45 13.58 15.54 -4.54
C GLY A 45 12.77 14.25 -4.43
N SER A 46 13.17 13.18 -5.16
CA SER A 46 12.48 11.89 -5.05
C SER A 46 12.57 11.31 -3.64
N TRP A 47 11.46 10.76 -3.15
CA TRP A 47 11.43 10.02 -1.89
C TRP A 47 11.85 8.58 -2.08
N SER A 48 12.68 8.07 -1.17
CA SER A 48 13.23 6.72 -1.24
C SER A 48 13.19 6.01 0.11
N ILE A 49 13.77 4.82 0.17
CA ILE A 49 14.37 4.37 1.43
C ILE A 49 15.72 5.06 1.60
N ARG A 50 16.03 5.49 2.82
CA ARG A 50 17.27 6.19 3.17
C ARG A 50 17.91 5.52 4.37
N ARG A 51 19.21 5.72 4.55
CA ARG A 51 19.78 5.49 5.88
C ARG A 51 19.07 6.41 6.87
N ARG A 52 18.84 5.91 8.08
CA ARG A 52 18.13 6.65 9.13
C ARG A 52 18.74 8.02 9.40
N GLU A 53 20.06 8.12 9.34
CA GLU A 53 20.81 9.36 9.55
C GLU A 53 20.66 10.39 8.41
N ASP A 54 20.24 9.95 7.22
CA ASP A 54 20.09 10.78 6.03
C ASP A 54 18.63 11.14 5.73
N ALA A 55 17.67 10.50 6.40
CA ALA A 55 16.25 10.73 6.16
C ALA A 55 15.81 12.11 6.70
N VAL A 56 15.25 12.94 5.82
CA VAL A 56 14.86 14.33 6.15
C VAL A 56 13.36 14.52 6.30
N THR A 57 12.55 13.53 5.92
CA THR A 57 11.09 13.61 6.02
C THR A 57 10.62 13.40 7.47
N PRO A 58 9.57 14.12 7.92
CA PRO A 58 9.21 14.22 9.34
C PRO A 58 8.69 12.92 9.97
N ARG A 59 8.22 11.95 9.18
CA ARG A 59 7.64 10.69 9.69
C ARG A 59 8.33 9.44 9.14
N ALA A 60 9.59 9.55 8.73
CA ALA A 60 10.34 8.40 8.24
C ALA A 60 10.35 7.25 9.28
N TYR A 61 10.14 6.01 8.84
CA TYR A 61 9.95 4.87 9.74
C TYR A 61 10.63 3.58 9.24
N GLY A 62 10.74 2.59 10.12
CA GLY A 62 11.40 1.30 9.91
C GLY A 62 12.13 0.87 11.18
N PRO A 63 12.41 -0.42 11.41
CA PRO A 63 13.08 -0.91 12.62
C PRO A 63 14.61 -0.82 12.52
N GLY A 64 15.17 -0.80 11.31
CA GLY A 64 16.59 -1.00 11.05
C GLY A 64 17.39 0.27 10.76
N ALA A 65 18.55 0.08 10.13
CA ALA A 65 19.42 1.18 9.70
C ALA A 65 18.85 1.96 8.51
N TRP A 66 17.93 1.36 7.76
CA TRP A 66 17.22 1.98 6.65
C TRP A 66 15.77 2.25 7.03
N VAL A 67 15.27 3.41 6.61
CA VAL A 67 13.91 3.88 6.85
C VAL A 67 13.27 4.27 5.52
N ILE A 68 11.96 4.10 5.40
CA ILE A 68 11.19 4.65 4.30
C ILE A 68 10.83 6.11 4.62
N GLU A 69 11.04 7.00 3.66
CA GLU A 69 10.65 8.41 3.81
C GLU A 69 9.13 8.56 3.82
N LYS A 70 8.60 9.42 4.70
CA LYS A 70 7.16 9.69 4.82
C LYS A 70 6.94 11.14 5.24
N GLY A 71 6.15 11.85 4.44
CA GLY A 71 5.79 13.25 4.67
C GLY A 71 4.94 13.48 5.92
N ALA A 72 4.65 14.75 6.20
CA ALA A 72 3.66 15.14 7.20
C ALA A 72 2.28 14.53 6.85
N PRO A 73 1.39 14.35 7.84
CA PRO A 73 0.02 13.96 7.54
C PRO A 73 -0.70 15.08 6.80
N GLU A 74 -1.38 14.72 5.73
CA GLU A 74 -2.16 15.63 4.88
C GLU A 74 -3.31 14.83 4.24
N ILE A 75 -4.41 15.52 3.92
CA ILE A 75 -5.47 15.01 3.06
C ILE A 75 -5.19 15.59 1.67
N PRO A 76 -4.75 14.79 0.69
CA PRO A 76 -4.56 15.26 -0.68
C PRO A 76 -5.89 15.65 -1.31
N ALA A 77 -5.85 16.58 -2.25
CA ALA A 77 -7.00 17.11 -2.96
C ALA A 77 -7.79 16.01 -3.69
N SER A 78 -7.10 15.00 -4.21
CA SER A 78 -7.73 13.81 -4.82
C SER A 78 -8.62 13.03 -3.85
N GLU A 79 -8.41 13.16 -2.55
CA GLU A 79 -9.12 12.43 -1.50
C GLU A 79 -10.22 13.26 -0.80
N TYR A 80 -10.45 14.50 -1.22
CA TYR A 80 -11.52 15.33 -0.66
C TYR A 80 -12.89 14.70 -0.85
N ALA A 81 -13.10 14.05 -1.99
CA ALA A 81 -14.34 13.34 -2.27
C ALA A 81 -14.53 12.12 -1.35
N GLU A 82 -13.45 11.46 -0.93
CA GLU A 82 -13.51 10.36 0.04
C GLU A 82 -13.87 10.87 1.42
N VAL A 83 -13.22 11.93 1.89
CA VAL A 83 -13.55 12.58 3.17
C VAL A 83 -15.02 13.02 3.22
N ALA A 84 -15.53 13.57 2.12
CA ALA A 84 -16.95 13.94 2.02
C ALA A 84 -17.89 12.74 2.10
N ARG A 85 -17.53 11.59 1.49
CA ARG A 85 -18.30 10.34 1.59
C ARG A 85 -18.29 9.81 3.02
N GLN A 86 -17.12 9.73 3.66
CA GLN A 86 -16.98 9.27 5.04
C GLN A 86 -17.88 10.07 6.00
N ALA A 87 -17.90 11.40 5.87
CA ALA A 87 -18.77 12.26 6.67
C ALA A 87 -20.26 12.05 6.35
N ALA A 88 -20.63 11.89 5.07
CA ALA A 88 -22.01 11.64 4.65
C ALA A 88 -22.54 10.29 5.14
N ASP A 89 -21.67 9.29 5.27
CA ASP A 89 -21.99 7.95 5.78
C ASP A 89 -22.02 7.90 7.33
N GLY A 90 -21.84 9.05 7.99
CA GLY A 90 -22.03 9.22 9.43
C GLY A 90 -20.75 9.11 10.27
N MET A 91 -19.57 9.03 9.65
CA MET A 91 -18.30 9.09 10.38
C MET A 91 -18.09 10.47 11.00
N SER A 92 -17.69 10.51 12.28
CA SER A 92 -17.40 11.78 12.94
C SER A 92 -16.14 12.44 12.39
N VAL A 93 -16.11 13.77 12.34
CA VAL A 93 -14.93 14.56 11.94
C VAL A 93 -13.67 14.18 12.76
N ALA A 94 -13.84 13.88 14.05
CA ALA A 94 -12.75 13.45 14.91
C ALA A 94 -12.16 12.10 14.49
N LYS A 95 -13.00 11.16 14.06
CA LYS A 95 -12.56 9.85 13.56
C LYS A 95 -11.87 9.98 12.20
N ILE A 96 -12.42 10.81 11.30
CA ILE A 96 -11.75 11.11 10.02
C ILE A 96 -10.36 11.71 10.30
N ALA A 97 -10.26 12.67 11.23
CA ALA A 97 -8.97 13.27 11.58
C ALA A 97 -7.97 12.23 12.12
N GLU A 98 -8.43 11.29 12.95
CA GLU A 98 -7.63 10.17 13.44
C GLU A 98 -7.12 9.28 12.28
N ASP A 99 -8.00 8.85 11.38
CA ASP A 99 -7.66 7.93 10.28
C ASP A 99 -6.66 8.55 9.30
N TRP A 100 -6.84 9.83 8.98
CA TRP A 100 -5.93 10.60 8.14
C TRP A 100 -4.69 11.11 8.90
N SER A 101 -4.65 10.91 10.22
CA SER A 101 -3.63 11.43 11.13
C SER A 101 -3.46 12.96 11.05
N VAL A 102 -4.51 13.70 10.71
CA VAL A 102 -4.54 15.17 10.64
C VAL A 102 -5.29 15.78 11.82
N SER A 103 -5.39 17.10 11.89
CA SER A 103 -6.21 17.77 12.91
C SER A 103 -7.68 17.81 12.49
N VAL A 104 -8.57 17.99 13.48
CA VAL A 104 -10.01 18.17 13.25
C VAL A 104 -10.26 19.38 12.34
N GLU A 105 -9.56 20.48 12.60
CA GLU A 105 -9.67 21.71 11.81
C GLU A 105 -9.34 21.44 10.34
N ARG A 106 -8.35 20.60 10.06
CA ARG A 106 -8.00 20.25 8.67
C ARG A 106 -9.12 19.49 7.96
N VAL A 107 -9.81 18.59 8.65
CA VAL A 107 -10.99 17.90 8.09
C VAL A 107 -12.13 18.88 7.84
N GLU A 108 -12.38 19.80 8.77
CA GLU A 108 -13.41 20.84 8.61
C GLU A 108 -13.11 21.76 7.42
N GLU A 109 -11.84 22.14 7.21
CA GLU A 109 -11.41 22.89 6.02
C GLU A 109 -11.70 22.14 4.72
N VAL A 110 -11.41 20.83 4.68
CA VAL A 110 -11.67 19.97 3.51
C VAL A 110 -13.18 19.86 3.25
N LEU A 111 -13.99 19.64 4.28
CA LEU A 111 -15.45 19.55 4.14
C LEU A 111 -16.10 20.88 3.75
N ALA A 112 -15.50 22.01 4.13
CA ALA A 112 -15.95 23.34 3.76
C ALA A 112 -15.50 23.78 2.35
N PHE A 113 -14.62 23.01 1.69
CA PHE A 113 -14.09 23.35 0.38
C PHE A 113 -15.19 23.26 -0.70
N THR A 114 -15.38 24.35 -1.46
CA THR A 114 -16.41 24.45 -2.51
C THR A 114 -15.84 24.73 -3.92
N GLY A 115 -14.51 24.78 -4.05
CA GLY A 115 -13.82 25.02 -5.33
C GLY A 115 -13.56 23.76 -6.13
N GLU A 116 -12.85 23.90 -7.25
CA GLU A 116 -12.23 22.78 -7.97
C GLU A 116 -10.90 22.43 -7.26
N PRO A 117 -10.69 21.18 -6.80
CA PRO A 117 -9.42 20.81 -6.16
C PRO A 117 -8.27 20.87 -7.17
N GLU A 118 -7.17 21.51 -6.78
CA GLU A 118 -5.95 21.52 -7.58
C GLU A 118 -5.26 20.14 -7.54
N PRO A 119 -4.52 19.73 -8.59
CA PRO A 119 -3.79 18.48 -8.59
C PRO A 119 -2.78 18.38 -7.44
N ASP A 120 -2.66 17.20 -6.85
CA ASP A 120 -1.73 16.94 -5.76
C ASP A 120 -0.28 17.17 -6.17
N VAL A 121 0.46 17.88 -5.32
CA VAL A 121 1.90 18.09 -5.50
C VAL A 121 2.65 17.15 -4.56
N VAL A 122 2.83 15.90 -5.01
CA VAL A 122 3.56 14.87 -4.28
C VAL A 122 4.94 14.61 -4.90
N PRO A 123 6.00 14.42 -4.09
CA PRO A 123 7.29 14.00 -4.61
C PRO A 123 7.20 12.65 -5.34
N ILE A 124 7.93 12.50 -6.44
CA ILE A 124 8.05 11.20 -7.09
C ILE A 124 8.78 10.25 -6.14
N THR A 125 8.27 9.04 -5.97
CA THR A 125 8.93 8.01 -5.15
C THR A 125 9.83 7.11 -6.01
N THR A 126 10.83 6.45 -5.42
CA THR A 126 11.68 5.47 -6.12
C THR A 126 11.00 4.10 -6.22
N ILE A 127 11.60 3.16 -6.97
CA ILE A 127 11.17 1.75 -6.93
C ILE A 127 11.33 1.19 -5.51
N ALA A 128 12.42 1.54 -4.84
CA ALA A 128 12.68 1.13 -3.47
C ALA A 128 11.60 1.59 -2.49
N TRP A 129 11.17 2.85 -2.60
CA TRP A 129 10.08 3.38 -1.80
C TRP A 129 8.78 2.61 -2.03
N ARG A 130 8.39 2.38 -3.29
CA ARG A 130 7.12 1.69 -3.62
C ARG A 130 7.09 0.24 -3.15
N LEU A 131 8.19 -0.48 -3.34
CA LEU A 131 8.31 -1.85 -2.82
C LEU A 131 8.32 -1.88 -1.28
N ALA A 132 9.01 -0.93 -0.64
CA ALA A 132 9.02 -0.81 0.82
C ALA A 132 7.62 -0.49 1.36
N HIS A 133 6.90 0.44 0.72
CA HIS A 133 5.53 0.81 1.05
C HIS A 133 4.60 -0.41 0.97
N LEU A 134 4.56 -1.08 -0.19
CA LEU A 134 3.74 -2.28 -0.36
C LEU A 134 4.09 -3.36 0.65
N HIS A 135 5.39 -3.63 0.86
CA HIS A 135 5.81 -4.62 1.84
C HIS A 135 5.32 -4.27 3.25
N SER A 136 5.44 -3.00 3.66
CA SER A 136 4.96 -2.54 4.96
C SER A 136 3.44 -2.69 5.10
N CYS A 137 2.67 -2.31 4.07
CA CYS A 137 1.21 -2.43 4.06
C CYS A 137 0.77 -3.89 4.19
N PHE A 138 1.27 -4.79 3.33
CA PHE A 138 0.89 -6.20 3.36
C PHE A 138 1.37 -6.92 4.63
N ALA A 139 2.57 -6.61 5.13
CA ALA A 139 3.05 -7.18 6.39
C ALA A 139 2.19 -6.73 7.58
N GLY A 140 1.87 -5.44 7.65
CA GLY A 140 1.02 -4.85 8.66
C GLY A 140 -0.40 -5.39 8.66
N GLN A 141 -1.07 -5.36 7.51
CA GLN A 141 -2.42 -5.90 7.35
C GLN A 141 -2.47 -7.38 7.70
N TRP A 142 -1.46 -8.17 7.28
CA TRP A 142 -1.42 -9.59 7.61
C TRP A 142 -1.26 -9.82 9.13
N GLU A 143 -0.32 -9.14 9.79
CA GLU A 143 -0.11 -9.26 11.25
C GLU A 143 -1.37 -8.88 12.04
N TRP A 144 -2.11 -7.89 11.57
CA TRP A 144 -3.29 -7.39 12.26
C TRP A 144 -4.62 -8.05 11.85
N THR A 145 -4.62 -8.84 10.79
CA THR A 145 -5.77 -9.66 10.39
C THR A 145 -5.62 -11.11 10.85
N PHE A 146 -4.50 -11.74 10.50
CA PHE A 146 -4.25 -13.18 10.67
C PHE A 146 -3.17 -13.49 11.72
N GLY A 147 -2.32 -12.52 12.04
CA GLY A 147 -1.25 -12.65 13.03
C GLY A 147 -1.68 -12.41 14.47
N GLU A 148 -0.71 -12.15 15.34
CA GLU A 148 -0.94 -12.02 16.78
C GLU A 148 -1.35 -10.61 17.22
N ARG A 149 -1.30 -9.62 16.30
CA ARG A 149 -1.57 -8.20 16.56
C ARG A 149 -0.66 -7.61 17.64
N ARG A 150 0.61 -8.01 17.66
CA ARG A 150 1.55 -7.61 18.74
C ARG A 150 2.54 -6.53 18.34
N GLN A 151 2.86 -6.45 17.06
CA GLN A 151 3.91 -5.56 16.57
C GLN A 151 3.30 -4.39 15.81
N ASP A 152 3.81 -3.19 16.11
CA ASP A 152 3.49 -1.99 15.34
C ASP A 152 3.89 -2.22 13.86
N PRO A 153 2.98 -1.97 12.91
CA PRO A 153 3.26 -2.23 11.49
C PRO A 153 4.53 -1.56 10.96
N HIS A 154 4.87 -0.35 11.45
CA HIS A 154 6.06 0.38 11.02
C HIS A 154 7.37 -0.30 11.45
N LEU A 155 7.31 -1.34 12.29
CA LEU A 155 8.46 -2.11 12.77
C LEU A 155 8.57 -3.50 12.13
N LEU A 156 7.62 -3.92 11.28
CA LEU A 156 7.59 -5.28 10.75
C LEU A 156 8.61 -5.53 9.62
N VAL A 157 8.95 -4.49 8.87
CA VAL A 157 9.81 -4.61 7.68
C VAL A 157 11.14 -3.93 7.89
N ASP A 158 12.20 -4.73 7.97
CA ASP A 158 13.58 -4.23 7.90
C ASP A 158 13.95 -3.91 6.44
N PHE A 159 13.86 -2.61 6.11
CA PHE A 159 14.17 -2.10 4.77
C PHE A 159 15.65 -2.28 4.42
N THR A 160 15.94 -2.50 3.14
CA THR A 160 17.29 -2.82 2.67
C THR A 160 17.55 -2.19 1.31
N PRO A 161 18.77 -1.69 1.03
CA PRO A 161 19.15 -1.17 -0.28
C PRO A 161 19.37 -2.29 -1.31
N SER A 162 19.40 -3.55 -0.88
CA SER A 162 19.55 -4.71 -1.77
C SER A 162 18.20 -5.08 -2.38
N ALA A 163 18.08 -4.92 -3.70
CA ALA A 163 16.88 -5.23 -4.46
C ALA A 163 16.50 -6.70 -4.33
N SER A 164 17.48 -7.61 -4.41
CA SER A 164 17.23 -9.05 -4.29
C SER A 164 16.68 -9.41 -2.92
N LEU A 165 17.30 -8.92 -1.84
CA LEU A 165 16.83 -9.21 -0.48
C LEU A 165 15.45 -8.59 -0.21
N ALA A 166 15.19 -7.39 -0.73
CA ALA A 166 13.89 -6.75 -0.64
C ALA A 166 12.81 -7.59 -1.34
N LEU A 167 13.08 -8.07 -2.56
CA LEU A 167 12.16 -8.91 -3.31
C LEU A 167 11.91 -10.27 -2.67
N ASP A 168 12.94 -10.93 -2.15
CA ASP A 168 12.80 -12.23 -1.47
C ASP A 168 11.84 -12.12 -0.28
N ARG A 169 12.06 -11.13 0.60
CA ARG A 169 11.18 -10.89 1.76
C ARG A 169 9.78 -10.42 1.36
N PHE A 170 9.68 -9.58 0.32
CA PHE A 170 8.40 -9.10 -0.17
C PHE A 170 7.54 -10.24 -0.70
N TRP A 171 8.09 -11.12 -1.54
CA TRP A 171 7.33 -12.23 -2.10
C TRP A 171 6.92 -13.25 -1.05
N GLU A 172 7.75 -13.50 -0.02
CA GLU A 172 7.33 -14.32 1.12
C GLU A 172 6.09 -13.74 1.82
N THR A 173 6.06 -12.42 2.05
CA THR A 173 4.91 -11.73 2.64
C THR A 173 3.67 -11.82 1.73
N ILE A 174 3.82 -11.57 0.43
CA ILE A 174 2.72 -11.65 -0.53
C ILE A 174 2.14 -13.07 -0.63
N ASP A 175 3.00 -14.09 -0.68
CA ASP A 175 2.58 -15.48 -0.79
C ASP A 175 1.87 -15.94 0.49
N ARG A 176 2.36 -15.52 1.66
CA ARG A 176 1.70 -15.76 2.95
C ARG A 176 0.33 -15.08 3.02
N HIS A 177 0.23 -13.82 2.59
CA HIS A 177 -1.04 -13.10 2.54
C HIS A 177 -2.06 -13.80 1.64
N ARG A 178 -1.64 -14.15 0.42
CA ARG A 178 -2.48 -14.86 -0.55
C ARG A 178 -2.91 -16.25 -0.07
N ALA A 179 -2.06 -16.96 0.66
CA ALA A 179 -2.40 -18.25 1.27
C ALA A 179 -3.46 -18.08 2.37
N SER A 180 -3.31 -17.10 3.27
CA SER A 180 -4.31 -16.79 4.30
C SER A 180 -5.66 -16.39 3.70
N LEU A 181 -5.65 -15.53 2.67
CA LEU A 181 -6.86 -15.07 1.99
C LEU A 181 -7.66 -16.24 1.38
N GLY A 182 -6.99 -17.28 0.89
CA GLY A 182 -7.66 -18.48 0.35
C GLY A 182 -8.46 -19.30 1.36
N ASN A 183 -8.31 -19.02 2.66
CA ASN A 183 -9.03 -19.70 3.75
C ASN A 183 -10.14 -18.84 4.37
N VAL A 184 -10.38 -17.64 3.84
CA VAL A 184 -11.39 -16.71 4.36
C VAL A 184 -12.79 -17.19 3.98
N THR A 185 -13.68 -17.22 4.95
CA THR A 185 -15.08 -17.64 4.78
C THR A 185 -15.98 -16.47 4.36
N GLU A 186 -17.14 -16.76 3.75
CA GLU A 186 -18.13 -15.74 3.41
C GLU A 186 -18.56 -14.90 4.63
N GLU A 187 -18.70 -15.50 5.80
CA GLU A 187 -19.04 -14.78 7.04
C GLU A 187 -17.92 -13.81 7.47
N GLN A 188 -16.65 -14.22 7.31
CA GLN A 188 -15.52 -13.34 7.59
C GLN A 188 -15.40 -12.19 6.59
N LEU A 189 -15.78 -12.39 5.33
CA LEU A 189 -15.82 -11.32 4.32
C LEU A 189 -16.78 -10.19 4.71
N ASP A 190 -17.92 -10.55 5.30
CA ASP A 190 -18.95 -9.59 5.73
C ASP A 190 -18.69 -9.02 7.15
N SER A 191 -17.63 -9.49 7.83
CA SER A 191 -17.31 -9.08 9.19
C SER A 191 -16.54 -7.76 9.21
N VAL A 192 -17.15 -6.74 9.82
CA VAL A 192 -16.48 -5.47 10.16
C VAL A 192 -15.49 -5.70 11.31
N GLY A 193 -14.28 -5.16 11.17
CA GLY A 193 -13.23 -5.30 12.19
C GLY A 193 -12.58 -6.69 12.27
N PHE A 194 -12.74 -7.49 11.21
CA PHE A 194 -11.97 -8.73 11.04
C PHE A 194 -10.48 -8.43 10.90
N SER A 195 -10.12 -7.50 9.99
CA SER A 195 -8.85 -6.78 10.09
C SER A 195 -8.94 -5.76 11.21
N ARG A 196 -7.86 -5.60 11.97
CA ARG A 196 -7.72 -4.55 12.98
C ARG A 196 -6.46 -3.72 12.75
N TYR A 197 -6.03 -3.61 11.50
CA TYR A 197 -4.86 -2.83 11.15
C TYR A 197 -5.00 -1.40 11.69
N PRO A 198 -4.02 -0.88 12.44
CA PRO A 198 -4.21 0.32 13.26
C PRO A 198 -4.11 1.63 12.47
N TYR A 199 -3.84 1.59 11.16
CA TYR A 199 -3.67 2.78 10.33
C TYR A 199 -4.66 2.76 9.16
N GLY A 200 -5.60 3.70 9.13
CA GLY A 200 -6.67 3.73 8.13
C GLY A 200 -7.95 3.05 8.60
N SER A 201 -8.84 2.73 7.65
CA SER A 201 -10.24 2.36 7.92
C SER A 201 -10.48 0.86 8.14
N ASP A 202 -9.46 0.00 8.01
CA ASP A 202 -9.54 -1.46 8.17
C ASP A 202 -10.45 -1.95 9.33
N PRO A 203 -10.37 -1.39 10.57
CA PRO A 203 -11.19 -1.83 11.68
C PRO A 203 -12.69 -1.53 11.53
N ASP A 204 -13.04 -0.57 10.68
CA ASP A 204 -14.40 -0.06 10.49
C ASP A 204 -15.03 -0.58 9.18
N ASP A 205 -14.23 -1.21 8.32
CA ASP A 205 -14.67 -1.76 7.04
C ASP A 205 -15.00 -3.26 7.14
N ALA A 206 -15.99 -3.69 6.34
CA ALA A 206 -16.19 -5.12 6.07
C ALA A 206 -14.94 -5.68 5.37
N TYR A 207 -14.50 -6.87 5.75
CA TYR A 207 -13.22 -7.38 5.29
C TYR A 207 -13.09 -7.51 3.77
N ILE A 208 -14.20 -7.75 3.06
CA ILE A 208 -14.20 -7.74 1.58
C ILE A 208 -13.72 -6.41 0.98
N SER A 209 -14.08 -5.27 1.60
CA SER A 209 -13.63 -3.94 1.17
C SER A 209 -12.12 -3.77 1.44
N VAL A 210 -11.63 -4.28 2.57
CA VAL A 210 -10.19 -4.30 2.90
C VAL A 210 -9.41 -5.09 1.85
N VAL A 211 -9.90 -6.27 1.44
CA VAL A 211 -9.27 -7.08 0.38
C VAL A 211 -9.27 -6.32 -0.95
N ALA A 212 -10.38 -5.68 -1.32
CA ALA A 212 -10.47 -4.89 -2.55
C ALA A 212 -9.49 -3.70 -2.54
N GLY A 213 -9.37 -3.00 -1.41
CA GLY A 213 -8.39 -1.93 -1.21
C GLY A 213 -6.95 -2.42 -1.34
N ALA A 214 -6.59 -3.52 -0.66
CA ALA A 214 -5.25 -4.10 -0.76
C ALA A 214 -4.89 -4.53 -2.19
N ASN A 215 -5.84 -5.08 -2.94
CA ASN A 215 -5.67 -5.38 -4.36
C ASN A 215 -5.43 -4.12 -5.20
N LEU A 216 -6.22 -3.07 -4.98
CA LEU A 216 -6.09 -1.80 -5.67
C LEU A 216 -4.70 -1.18 -5.43
N GLU A 217 -4.25 -1.14 -4.18
CA GLU A 217 -2.92 -0.68 -3.78
C GLU A 217 -1.80 -1.45 -4.48
N PHE A 218 -1.90 -2.79 -4.49
CA PHE A 218 -0.93 -3.64 -5.17
C PHE A 218 -0.86 -3.35 -6.67
N ILE A 219 -2.01 -3.26 -7.34
CA ILE A 219 -2.10 -2.99 -8.78
C ILE A 219 -1.54 -1.60 -9.09
N HIS A 220 -1.98 -0.60 -8.33
CA HIS A 220 -1.57 0.80 -8.48
C HIS A 220 -0.04 0.92 -8.44
N HIS A 221 0.58 0.47 -7.35
CA HIS A 221 2.03 0.62 -7.17
C HIS A 221 2.85 -0.30 -8.07
N MET A 222 2.37 -1.49 -8.42
CA MET A 222 3.07 -2.35 -9.39
C MET A 222 3.04 -1.77 -10.81
N ALA A 223 1.97 -1.06 -11.19
CA ALA A 223 1.94 -0.33 -12.45
C ALA A 223 2.95 0.83 -12.46
N GLU A 224 3.07 1.58 -11.37
CA GLU A 224 4.06 2.64 -11.25
C GLU A 224 5.51 2.11 -11.25
N ILE A 225 5.77 1.01 -10.54
CA ILE A 225 7.07 0.32 -10.60
C ILE A 225 7.37 -0.08 -12.05
N ALA A 226 6.42 -0.69 -12.75
CA ALA A 226 6.59 -1.08 -14.14
C ALA A 226 6.95 0.11 -15.05
N LEU A 227 6.30 1.26 -14.87
CA LEU A 227 6.62 2.50 -15.57
C LEU A 227 8.05 3.00 -15.24
N LEU A 228 8.44 3.02 -13.97
CA LEU A 228 9.79 3.42 -13.57
C LEU A 228 10.87 2.53 -14.18
N ARG A 229 10.61 1.23 -14.29
CA ARG A 229 11.52 0.29 -14.97
C ARG A 229 11.62 0.56 -16.46
N ASP A 230 10.52 0.93 -17.13
CA ASP A 230 10.54 1.33 -18.53
C ASP A 230 11.39 2.61 -18.72
N LEU A 231 11.20 3.61 -17.85
CA LEU A 231 12.00 4.84 -17.86
C LEU A 231 13.48 4.59 -17.58
N TRP A 232 13.79 3.70 -16.62
CA TRP A 232 15.16 3.30 -16.31
C TRP A 232 15.87 2.69 -17.53
N ARG A 233 15.18 1.82 -18.27
CA ARG A 233 15.74 1.21 -19.49
C ARG A 233 15.95 2.25 -20.59
N ALA A 234 15.00 3.18 -20.75
CA ALA A 234 15.05 4.21 -21.78
C ALA A 234 16.13 5.29 -21.53
N ARG A 235 16.63 5.44 -20.30
CA ARG A 235 17.59 6.50 -19.94
C ARG A 235 18.99 6.31 -20.55
N ARG A 236 19.36 5.08 -20.96
CA ARG A 236 20.62 4.81 -21.63
C ARG A 236 20.35 4.70 -23.13
N PRO A 237 20.98 5.51 -24.00
CA PRO A 237 20.83 5.34 -25.44
C PRO A 237 21.31 3.93 -25.85
N ALA A 238 20.60 3.33 -26.82
CA ALA A 238 20.92 2.02 -27.37
C ALA A 238 22.30 1.98 -28.03
#